data_AF-T0ZXE2-F1
#
_entry.id   AF-T0ZXE2-F1
#
_cell.length_a   1.000
_cell.length_b   1.000
_cell.length_c   1.000
_cell.angle_alpha   90.00
_cell.angle_beta   90.00
_cell.angle_gamma   90.00
#
_symmetry.space_group_name_H-M   'P 1'
#
loop_
_entity.id
_entity.type
_entity.pdbx_description
1 polymer ?
#
loop_
_entity_poly.entity_id
_entity_poly.type
_entity_poly.pdbx_seq_one_letter_code
_entity_poly.pdbx_strand_id
1 'polypeptide(L)'
;VVTTGGGRTARDYIDLGRGLGLTEVELDEIGIEVTRLHARLLAARLGPPTPAHPPSSVREVVAALPHASPVVLGGTEPGHTTDGVAALVAARLRASTVVNATDVDGVYDTDPRRHPEARRISRLSWAEFRALVLRGTTGAAGQNFPFDRLGVETLARAGIPLRVVDGRNLPNLGRALHGPRFTGTTVADAPGRPIVRRPL
;
A
#
# COMPACT_ATOMS: atom_id res chain seq x y z
N VAL A 1 1.25 4.16 -11.46
CA VAL A 1 2.04 4.75 -10.35
C VAL A 1 2.52 3.62 -9.46
N VAL A 2 3.73 3.71 -8.91
CA VAL A 2 4.31 2.71 -8.01
C VAL A 2 4.78 3.40 -6.73
N THR A 3 4.24 3.02 -5.58
CA THR A 3 4.73 3.49 -4.27
C THR A 3 5.66 2.45 -3.67
N THR A 4 6.88 2.84 -3.27
CA THR A 4 7.86 1.92 -2.66
C THR A 4 7.88 2.05 -1.14
N GLY A 5 7.86 0.92 -0.43
CA GLY A 5 8.03 0.84 1.02
C GLY A 5 9.48 1.03 1.51
N GLY A 6 9.65 1.29 2.81
CA GLY A 6 10.96 1.45 3.45
C GLY A 6 11.63 0.13 3.87
N GLY A 7 10.85 -0.95 4.02
CA GLY A 7 11.37 -2.28 4.29
C GLY A 7 12.21 -2.39 5.56
N ARG A 8 13.22 -3.28 5.55
CA ARG A 8 14.15 -3.46 6.66
C ARG A 8 15.02 -2.23 6.88
N THR A 9 15.53 -1.63 5.81
CA THR A 9 16.40 -0.45 5.89
C THR A 9 15.77 0.69 6.67
N ALA A 10 14.49 1.00 6.42
CA ALA A 10 13.81 2.05 7.18
C ALA A 10 13.69 1.70 8.67
N ARG A 11 13.36 0.43 8.99
CA ARG A 11 13.28 -0.04 10.39
C ARG A 11 14.62 0.07 11.10
N ASP A 12 15.71 -0.35 10.45
CA ASP A 12 17.05 -0.29 11.05
C ASP A 12 17.45 1.16 11.40
N TYR A 13 17.16 2.12 10.52
CA TYR A 13 17.42 3.55 10.78
C TYR A 13 16.46 4.17 11.80
N ILE A 14 15.18 3.79 11.78
CA ILE A 14 14.20 4.23 12.78
C ILE A 14 14.58 3.72 14.17
N ASP A 15 15.01 2.46 14.29
CA ASP A 15 15.44 1.87 15.57
C ASP A 15 16.71 2.55 16.09
N LEU A 16 17.66 2.86 15.20
CA LEU A 16 18.83 3.67 15.55
C LEU A 16 18.43 5.06 16.03
N GLY A 17 17.57 5.76 15.28
CA GLY A 17 17.08 7.09 15.64
C GLY A 17 16.35 7.09 16.99
N ARG A 18 15.56 6.05 17.27
CA ARG A 18 14.89 5.89 18.55
C ARG A 18 15.88 5.71 19.69
N GLY A 19 16.96 4.95 19.47
CA GLY A 19 18.07 4.84 20.41
C GLY A 19 18.82 6.15 20.66
N LEU A 20 18.75 7.10 19.73
CA LEU A 20 19.31 8.45 19.83
C LEU A 20 18.34 9.49 20.42
N GLY A 21 17.09 9.11 20.72
CA GLY A 21 16.10 9.99 21.36
C GLY A 21 15.35 10.92 20.40
N LEU A 22 15.29 10.59 19.11
CA LEU A 22 14.51 11.33 18.12
C LEU A 22 13.00 11.21 18.39
N THR A 23 12.25 12.24 18.02
CA THR A 23 10.79 12.27 18.05
C THR A 23 10.18 11.40 16.96
N GLU A 24 8.93 10.94 17.14
CA GLU A 24 8.26 10.11 16.12
C GLU A 24 8.14 10.82 14.77
N VAL A 25 8.05 12.15 14.73
CA VAL A 25 8.06 12.93 13.49
C VAL A 25 9.40 12.81 12.77
N GLU A 26 10.52 12.96 13.49
CA GLU A 26 11.86 12.81 12.92
C GLU A 26 12.12 11.37 12.46
N LEU A 27 11.59 10.38 13.19
CA LEU A 27 11.68 8.96 12.78
C LEU A 27 10.89 8.69 11.50
N ASP A 28 9.69 9.26 11.37
CA ASP A 28 8.90 9.18 10.15
C ASP A 28 9.61 9.83 8.96
N GLU A 29 10.23 11.00 9.16
CA GLU A 29 11.03 11.68 8.13
C GLU A 29 12.18 10.80 7.63
N ILE A 30 12.94 10.16 8.53
CA ILE A 30 13.98 9.18 8.18
C ILE A 30 13.39 8.00 7.39
N GLY A 31 12.25 7.46 7.85
CA GLY A 31 11.56 6.39 7.14
C GLY A 31 11.16 6.79 5.71
N ILE A 32 10.64 8.02 5.55
CA ILE A 32 10.29 8.61 4.27
C ILE A 32 11.51 8.75 3.36
N GLU A 33 12.65 9.23 3.87
CA GLU A 33 13.88 9.34 3.10
C GLU A 33 14.33 7.99 2.54
N VAL A 34 14.29 6.92 3.35
CA VAL A 34 14.60 5.57 2.89
C VAL A 34 13.63 5.10 1.80
N THR A 35 12.33 5.35 1.96
CA THR A 35 11.35 4.99 0.92
C THR A 35 11.60 5.73 -0.39
N ARG A 36 12.03 7.01 -0.33
CA ARG A 36 12.36 7.83 -1.49
C ARG A 36 13.65 7.36 -2.16
N LEU A 37 14.62 6.86 -1.37
CA LEU A 37 15.81 6.20 -1.91
C LEU A 37 15.43 4.95 -2.72
N HIS A 38 14.56 4.08 -2.19
CA HIS A 38 14.05 2.92 -2.92
C HIS A 38 13.30 3.32 -4.20
N ALA A 39 12.46 4.37 -4.12
CA ALA A 39 11.75 4.91 -5.29
C ALA A 39 12.74 5.37 -6.37
N ARG A 40 13.83 6.05 -5.98
CA ARG A 40 14.85 6.55 -6.90
C ARG A 40 15.63 5.42 -7.56
N LEU A 41 15.98 4.38 -6.80
CA LEU A 41 16.65 3.19 -7.35
C LEU A 41 15.76 2.48 -8.39
N LEU A 42 14.47 2.31 -8.07
CA LEU A 42 13.51 1.72 -9.01
C LEU A 42 13.32 2.60 -10.25
N ALA A 43 13.16 3.91 -10.08
CA ALA A 43 13.02 4.86 -11.17
C ALA A 43 14.23 4.84 -12.11
N ALA A 44 15.45 4.80 -11.55
CA ALA A 44 16.69 4.69 -12.32
C ALA A 44 16.74 3.39 -13.14
N ARG A 45 16.27 2.27 -12.56
CA ARG A 45 16.21 0.99 -13.27
C ARG A 45 15.17 1.00 -14.39
N LEU A 46 14.05 1.69 -14.22
CA LEU A 46 12.99 1.79 -15.22
C LEU A 46 13.38 2.71 -16.38
N GLY A 47 14.10 3.81 -16.09
CA GLY A 47 14.54 4.77 -17.10
C GLY A 47 13.40 5.58 -17.73
N PRO A 48 13.71 6.47 -18.69
CA PRO A 48 12.72 7.31 -19.35
C PRO A 48 11.58 6.49 -19.99
N PRO A 49 10.32 6.96 -19.92
CA PRO A 49 9.88 8.27 -19.45
C PRO A 49 9.59 8.33 -17.93
N THR A 50 10.09 7.40 -17.11
CA THR A 50 10.01 7.50 -15.65
C THR A 50 10.85 8.69 -15.14
N PRO A 51 10.34 9.55 -14.24
CA PRO A 51 11.13 10.67 -13.71
C PRO A 51 12.32 10.15 -12.91
N ALA A 52 13.53 10.61 -13.24
CA ALA A 52 14.76 10.23 -12.52
C ALA A 52 14.77 10.69 -11.05
N HIS A 53 14.03 11.76 -10.76
CA HIS A 53 13.77 12.26 -9.42
C HIS A 53 12.30 12.00 -9.09
N PRO A 54 11.99 10.99 -8.26
CA PRO A 54 10.64 10.70 -7.81
C PRO A 54 9.96 11.93 -7.19
N PRO A 55 8.67 12.18 -7.50
CA PRO A 55 7.89 13.20 -6.80
C PRO A 55 7.79 12.91 -5.31
N SER A 56 7.70 13.97 -4.52
CA SER A 56 7.70 13.94 -3.06
C SER A 56 6.30 14.12 -2.44
N SER A 57 5.30 14.44 -3.27
CA SER A 57 3.92 14.67 -2.85
C SER A 57 2.90 14.07 -3.82
N VAL A 58 1.68 13.81 -3.33
CA VAL A 58 0.55 13.36 -4.17
C VAL A 58 0.27 14.35 -5.31
N ARG A 59 0.43 15.65 -5.05
CA ARG A 59 0.22 16.71 -6.05
C ARG A 59 1.24 16.60 -7.19
N GLU A 60 2.52 16.41 -6.87
CA GLU A 60 3.57 16.26 -7.87
C GLU A 60 3.40 14.99 -8.71
N VAL A 61 2.92 13.90 -8.11
CA VAL A 61 2.58 12.67 -8.84
C VAL A 61 1.53 12.95 -9.91
N VAL A 62 0.45 13.66 -9.53
CA VAL A 62 -0.62 14.03 -10.48
C VAL A 62 -0.07 14.93 -11.59
N ALA A 63 0.80 15.88 -11.26
CA ALA A 63 1.41 16.79 -12.22
C ALA A 63 2.37 16.09 -13.19
N ALA A 64 3.03 15.00 -12.77
CA ALA A 64 3.99 14.26 -13.59
C ALA A 64 3.33 13.33 -14.61
N LEU A 65 2.15 12.76 -14.29
CA LEU A 65 1.49 11.75 -15.11
C LEU A 65 1.24 12.09 -16.59
N PRO A 66 0.96 13.35 -16.99
CA PRO A 66 0.81 13.70 -18.40
C PRO A 66 2.07 13.45 -19.25
N HIS A 67 3.25 13.37 -18.63
CA HIS A 67 4.54 13.29 -19.32
C HIS A 67 5.42 12.12 -18.86
N ALA A 68 4.94 11.28 -17.94
CA ALA A 68 5.72 10.24 -17.31
C ALA A 68 4.93 8.94 -17.12
N SER A 69 5.56 7.80 -17.43
CA SER A 69 4.97 6.48 -17.21
C SER A 69 6.04 5.38 -17.07
N PRO A 70 6.02 4.60 -15.96
CA PRO A 70 5.28 4.86 -14.73
C PRO A 70 5.84 6.07 -13.96
N VAL A 71 5.05 6.62 -13.03
CA VAL A 71 5.56 7.51 -11.96
C VAL A 71 5.82 6.65 -10.72
N VAL A 72 7.00 6.78 -10.11
CA VAL A 72 7.40 6.08 -8.88
C VAL A 72 7.52 7.10 -7.75
N LEU A 73 7.06 6.78 -6.54
CA LEU A 73 7.20 7.63 -5.36
C LEU A 73 7.49 6.81 -4.09
N GLY A 74 7.98 7.48 -3.05
CA GLY A 74 8.06 6.94 -1.69
C GLY A 74 6.95 7.50 -0.79
N GLY A 75 7.24 7.60 0.50
CA GLY A 75 6.45 8.35 1.47
C GLY A 75 6.42 9.85 1.17
N THR A 76 5.44 10.54 1.75
CA THR A 76 5.15 11.95 1.44
C THR A 76 5.29 12.84 2.68
N GLU A 77 4.58 12.51 3.76
CA GLU A 77 4.55 13.29 4.99
C GLU A 77 4.50 12.37 6.24
N PRO A 78 5.01 12.84 7.40
CA PRO A 78 4.95 12.10 8.66
C PRO A 78 3.52 11.68 9.06
N GLY A 79 3.40 10.59 9.80
CA GLY A 79 2.15 9.97 10.18
C GLY A 79 1.47 9.13 9.09
N HIS A 80 2.03 9.07 7.87
CA HIS A 80 1.48 8.28 6.76
C HIS A 80 2.42 7.16 6.33
N THR A 81 1.91 5.92 6.31
CA THR A 81 2.64 4.81 5.70
C THR A 81 2.53 4.86 4.17
N THR A 82 3.35 4.04 3.50
CA THR A 82 3.32 3.94 2.03
C THR A 82 2.01 3.35 1.48
N ASP A 83 1.28 2.57 2.28
CA ASP A 83 -0.05 2.08 1.90
C ASP A 83 -1.07 3.22 1.86
N GLY A 84 -1.06 4.06 2.90
CA GLY A 84 -1.85 5.28 2.97
C GLY A 84 -1.53 6.22 1.80
N VAL A 85 -0.24 6.43 1.50
CA VAL A 85 0.19 7.22 0.35
C VAL A 85 -0.31 6.63 -0.98
N ALA A 86 -0.14 5.32 -1.20
CA ALA A 86 -0.64 4.64 -2.39
C ALA A 86 -2.17 4.81 -2.55
N ALA A 87 -2.91 4.72 -1.45
CA ALA A 87 -4.35 4.90 -1.44
C ALA A 87 -4.77 6.34 -1.73
N LEU A 88 -4.10 7.34 -1.15
CA LEU A 88 -4.35 8.76 -1.42
C LEU A 88 -4.10 9.09 -2.89
N VAL A 89 -3.01 8.59 -3.46
CA VAL A 89 -2.73 8.72 -4.90
C VAL A 89 -3.83 8.05 -5.72
N ALA A 90 -4.20 6.80 -5.40
CA ALA A 90 -5.23 6.07 -6.11
C ALA A 90 -6.59 6.81 -6.09
N ALA A 91 -7.00 7.31 -4.93
CA ALA A 91 -8.20 8.12 -4.77
C ALA A 91 -8.14 9.40 -5.60
N ARG A 92 -6.99 10.11 -5.57
CA ARG A 92 -6.79 11.36 -6.32
C ARG A 92 -6.83 11.16 -7.84
N LEU A 93 -6.38 10.00 -8.31
CA LEU A 93 -6.37 9.61 -9.72
C LEU A 93 -7.63 8.88 -10.17
N ARG A 94 -8.56 8.54 -9.25
CA ARG A 94 -9.69 7.65 -9.51
C ARG A 94 -9.24 6.33 -10.15
N ALA A 95 -8.17 5.74 -9.58
CA ALA A 95 -7.60 4.51 -10.08
C ALA A 95 -8.64 3.39 -10.11
N SER A 96 -8.57 2.52 -11.12
CA SER A 96 -9.48 1.39 -11.26
C SER A 96 -9.22 0.28 -10.24
N THR A 97 -8.02 0.21 -9.67
CA THR A 97 -7.58 -0.79 -8.69
C THR A 97 -6.26 -0.35 -8.06
N VAL A 98 -6.03 -0.78 -6.81
CA VAL A 98 -4.71 -0.79 -6.16
C VAL A 98 -4.22 -2.23 -6.05
N VAL A 99 -2.96 -2.49 -6.41
CA VAL A 99 -2.31 -3.79 -6.19
C VAL A 99 -1.27 -3.61 -5.09
N ASN A 100 -1.48 -4.29 -3.97
CA ASN A 100 -0.54 -4.37 -2.87
C ASN A 100 0.31 -5.64 -3.02
N ALA A 101 1.57 -5.45 -3.37
CA ALA A 101 2.57 -6.49 -3.52
C ALA A 101 3.36 -6.63 -2.21
N THR A 102 2.96 -7.59 -1.38
CA THR A 102 3.43 -7.75 0.01
C THR A 102 4.19 -9.07 0.21
N ASP A 103 4.62 -9.38 1.44
CA ASP A 103 5.37 -10.61 1.80
C ASP A 103 4.46 -11.84 2.04
N VAL A 104 3.14 -11.65 1.97
CA VAL A 104 2.10 -12.68 2.05
C VAL A 104 1.34 -12.80 0.74
N ASP A 105 0.83 -13.99 0.45
CA ASP A 105 0.13 -14.29 -0.81
C ASP A 105 -1.37 -13.96 -0.80
N GLY A 106 -1.87 -13.33 0.27
CA GLY A 106 -3.25 -12.86 0.40
C GLY A 106 -3.61 -12.52 1.84
N VAL A 107 -4.89 -12.22 2.05
CA VAL A 107 -5.50 -12.05 3.38
C VAL A 107 -6.02 -13.40 3.86
N TYR A 108 -5.81 -13.70 5.13
CA TYR A 108 -6.22 -14.95 5.77
C TYR A 108 -7.28 -14.67 6.84
N ASP A 109 -8.09 -15.68 7.14
CA ASP A 109 -9.08 -15.65 8.22
C ASP A 109 -8.44 -15.56 9.62
N THR A 110 -7.25 -16.13 9.76
CA THR A 110 -6.42 -16.16 10.95
C THR A 110 -4.96 -16.02 10.54
N ASP A 111 -4.06 -15.70 11.49
CA ASP A 111 -2.63 -15.56 11.17
C ASP A 111 -2.02 -16.92 10.75
N PRO A 112 -1.60 -17.09 9.48
CA PRO A 112 -1.06 -18.36 8.99
C PRO A 112 0.27 -18.73 9.63
N ARG A 113 0.98 -17.78 10.26
CA ARG A 113 2.22 -18.05 11.00
C ARG A 113 1.95 -18.71 12.35
N ARG A 114 0.74 -18.53 12.90
CA ARG A 114 0.33 -19.03 14.21
C ARG A 114 -0.67 -20.19 14.10
N HIS A 115 -1.43 -20.24 13.03
CA HIS A 115 -2.50 -21.20 12.80
C HIS A 115 -2.27 -21.91 11.45
N PRO A 116 -1.75 -23.15 11.45
CA PRO A 116 -1.50 -23.91 10.21
C PRO A 116 -2.76 -24.13 9.35
N GLU A 117 -3.93 -24.12 9.98
CA GLU A 117 -5.24 -24.29 9.32
C GLU A 117 -5.79 -22.98 8.72
N ALA A 118 -5.05 -21.88 8.79
CA ALA A 118 -5.47 -20.58 8.26
C ALA A 118 -5.80 -20.67 6.77
N ARG A 119 -6.96 -20.15 6.38
CA ARG A 119 -7.44 -20.21 5.00
C ARG A 119 -7.34 -18.84 4.36
N ARG A 120 -6.68 -18.80 3.20
CA ARG A 120 -6.63 -17.59 2.37
C ARG A 120 -8.03 -17.27 1.86
N ILE A 121 -8.44 -16.03 2.06
CA ILE A 121 -9.73 -15.52 1.61
C ILE A 121 -9.55 -14.94 0.22
N SER A 122 -10.20 -15.51 -0.79
CA SER A 122 -10.05 -15.06 -2.18
C SER A 122 -10.72 -13.71 -2.44
N ARG A 123 -11.81 -13.42 -1.72
CA ARG A 123 -12.57 -12.17 -1.86
C ARG A 123 -13.16 -11.70 -0.53
N LEU A 124 -13.07 -10.40 -0.29
CA LEU A 124 -13.65 -9.70 0.85
C LEU A 124 -14.41 -8.46 0.37
N SER A 125 -15.49 -8.10 1.05
CA SER A 125 -16.07 -6.76 1.04
C SER A 125 -15.22 -5.80 1.87
N TRP A 126 -15.43 -4.49 1.69
CA TRP A 126 -14.75 -3.50 2.53
C TRP A 126 -15.15 -3.61 4.00
N ALA A 127 -16.40 -4.01 4.29
CA ALA A 127 -16.88 -4.22 5.64
C ALA A 127 -16.14 -5.38 6.33
N GLU A 128 -15.98 -6.51 5.65
CA GLU A 128 -15.25 -7.66 6.19
C GLU A 128 -13.76 -7.33 6.36
N PHE A 129 -13.15 -6.67 5.38
CA PHE A 129 -11.73 -6.31 5.48
C PHE A 129 -11.45 -5.30 6.61
N ARG A 130 -12.31 -4.30 6.79
CA ARG A 130 -12.25 -3.38 7.94
C ARG A 130 -12.37 -4.11 9.27
N ALA A 131 -13.31 -5.05 9.38
CA ALA A 131 -13.49 -5.83 10.60
C ALA A 131 -12.23 -6.65 10.94
N LEU A 132 -11.56 -7.21 9.94
CA LEU A 132 -10.29 -7.91 10.12
C LEU A 132 -9.19 -6.96 10.61
N VAL A 133 -9.00 -5.82 9.92
CA VAL A 133 -7.97 -4.82 10.27
C VAL A 133 -8.18 -4.28 11.70
N LEU A 134 -9.42 -3.98 12.08
CA LEU A 134 -9.75 -3.51 13.42
C LEU A 134 -9.46 -4.55 14.51
N ARG A 135 -9.74 -5.84 14.26
CA ARG A 135 -9.39 -6.94 15.18
C ARG A 135 -7.87 -7.12 15.34
N GLY A 136 -7.08 -6.80 14.30
CA GLY A 136 -5.62 -6.75 14.39
C GLY A 136 -5.09 -5.64 15.29
N THR A 137 -5.80 -4.51 15.35
CA THR A 137 -5.36 -3.34 16.12
C THR A 137 -5.66 -3.39 17.63
N THR A 138 -6.42 -4.38 18.11
CA THR A 138 -6.82 -4.50 19.54
C THR A 138 -5.81 -5.22 20.44
N GLY A 139 -4.51 -5.18 20.13
CA GLY A 139 -3.45 -5.57 21.09
C GLY A 139 -3.16 -7.07 21.22
N ALA A 140 -3.68 -7.92 20.35
CA ALA A 140 -3.14 -9.27 20.18
C ALA A 140 -1.92 -9.20 19.24
N ALA A 141 -0.72 -9.13 19.82
CA ALA A 141 0.54 -9.11 19.09
C ALA A 141 0.56 -10.14 17.92
N GLY A 142 0.88 -9.66 16.70
CA GLY A 142 1.34 -10.52 15.60
C GLY A 142 0.62 -10.38 14.25
N GLN A 143 -0.56 -9.77 14.16
CA GLN A 143 -1.24 -9.63 12.87
C GLN A 143 -0.68 -8.45 12.07
N ASN A 144 0.34 -8.72 11.25
CA ASN A 144 0.78 -7.81 10.19
C ASN A 144 -0.31 -7.77 9.12
N PHE A 145 -1.30 -6.89 9.27
CA PHE A 145 -2.24 -6.64 8.20
C PHE A 145 -1.51 -5.98 7.03
N PRO A 146 -1.71 -6.48 5.81
CA PRO A 146 -0.89 -6.07 4.68
C PRO A 146 -1.17 -4.64 4.22
N PHE A 147 -2.18 -3.95 4.76
CA PHE A 147 -2.56 -2.61 4.35
C PHE A 147 -3.01 -1.76 5.55
N ASP A 148 -2.46 -0.56 5.70
CA ASP A 148 -2.73 0.30 6.85
C ASP A 148 -4.17 0.84 6.93
N ARG A 149 -4.56 1.33 8.11
CA ARG A 149 -5.91 1.84 8.37
C ARG A 149 -6.28 3.03 7.47
N LEU A 150 -5.35 3.96 7.26
CA LEU A 150 -5.58 5.13 6.41
C LEU A 150 -5.90 4.70 4.98
N GLY A 151 -5.12 3.77 4.44
CA GLY A 151 -5.28 3.21 3.12
C GLY A 151 -6.61 2.47 2.98
N VAL A 152 -6.94 1.61 3.94
CA VAL A 152 -8.23 0.91 3.99
C VAL A 152 -9.39 1.89 3.92
N GLU A 153 -9.40 2.90 4.79
CA GLU A 153 -10.49 3.88 4.86
C GLU A 153 -10.57 4.75 3.61
N THR A 154 -9.44 5.05 2.99
CA THR A 154 -9.37 5.86 1.77
C THR A 154 -9.92 5.09 0.57
N LEU A 155 -9.48 3.84 0.36
CA LEU A 155 -9.94 3.01 -0.76
C LEU A 155 -11.41 2.59 -0.60
N ALA A 156 -11.84 2.24 0.62
CA ALA A 156 -13.23 1.92 0.91
C ALA A 156 -14.16 3.10 0.60
N ARG A 157 -13.82 4.31 1.04
CA ARG A 157 -14.61 5.52 0.74
C ARG A 157 -14.63 5.85 -0.74
N ALA A 158 -13.52 5.62 -1.45
CA ALA A 158 -13.40 5.87 -2.89
C ALA A 158 -14.05 4.76 -3.75
N GLY A 159 -14.38 3.61 -3.17
CA GLY A 159 -14.86 2.44 -3.90
C GLY A 159 -13.82 1.81 -4.82
N ILE A 160 -12.53 2.00 -4.53
CA ILE A 160 -11.43 1.51 -5.37
C ILE A 160 -11.06 0.09 -4.89
N PRO A 161 -11.13 -0.94 -5.75
CA PRO A 161 -10.72 -2.29 -5.40
C PRO A 161 -9.26 -2.38 -4.95
N LEU A 162 -8.98 -3.21 -3.94
CA LEU A 162 -7.63 -3.58 -3.53
C LEU A 162 -7.36 -5.05 -3.89
N ARG A 163 -6.19 -5.34 -4.47
CA ARG A 163 -5.71 -6.69 -4.74
C ARG A 163 -4.46 -6.94 -3.91
N VAL A 164 -4.48 -7.94 -3.03
CA VAL A 164 -3.33 -8.33 -2.19
C VAL A 164 -2.68 -9.58 -2.77
N VAL A 165 -1.38 -9.52 -3.05
CA VAL A 165 -0.60 -10.60 -3.66
C VAL A 165 0.82 -10.67 -3.10
N ASP A 166 1.46 -11.84 -3.22
CA ASP A 166 2.88 -12.01 -2.92
C ASP A 166 3.71 -11.27 -3.98
N GLY A 167 4.42 -10.22 -3.55
CA GLY A 167 5.25 -9.39 -4.42
C GLY A 167 6.50 -10.11 -4.97
N ARG A 168 6.90 -11.25 -4.41
CA ARG A 168 8.02 -12.07 -4.91
C ARG A 168 7.62 -12.90 -6.12
N ASN A 169 6.33 -13.18 -6.29
CA ASN A 169 5.82 -13.92 -7.44
C ASN A 169 5.52 -12.98 -8.61
N LEU A 170 6.57 -12.59 -9.34
CA LEU A 170 6.46 -11.63 -10.46
C LEU A 170 5.44 -12.03 -11.53
N PRO A 171 5.34 -13.31 -11.96
CA PRO A 171 4.28 -13.72 -12.88
C PRO A 171 2.87 -13.46 -12.33
N ASN A 172 2.65 -13.69 -11.03
CA ASN A 172 1.36 -13.41 -10.40
C ASN A 172 1.10 -11.92 -10.21
N LEU A 173 2.13 -11.13 -9.88
CA LEU A 173 2.04 -9.68 -9.81
C LEU A 173 1.62 -9.09 -11.16
N GLY A 174 2.22 -9.55 -12.26
CA GLY A 174 1.80 -9.16 -13.62
C GLY A 174 0.33 -9.48 -13.90
N ARG A 175 -0.14 -10.67 -13.48
CA ARG A 175 -1.58 -11.02 -13.56
C ARG A 175 -2.46 -10.14 -12.68
N ALA A 176 -2.01 -9.76 -11.49
CA ALA A 176 -2.76 -8.88 -10.60
C ALA A 176 -2.85 -7.44 -11.13
N LEU A 177 -1.84 -6.98 -11.87
CA LEU A 177 -1.82 -5.65 -12.49
C LEU A 177 -2.72 -5.55 -13.73
N HIS A 178 -2.75 -6.58 -14.58
CA HIS A 178 -3.38 -6.49 -15.90
C HIS A 178 -4.54 -7.48 -16.13
N GLY A 179 -4.59 -8.56 -15.37
CA GLY A 179 -5.48 -9.69 -15.60
C GLY A 179 -6.75 -9.66 -14.74
N PRO A 180 -7.80 -10.38 -15.18
CA PRO A 180 -9.01 -10.60 -14.39
C PRO A 180 -8.84 -11.71 -13.33
N ARG A 181 -7.80 -12.55 -13.46
CA ARG A 181 -7.53 -13.70 -12.58
C ARG A 181 -6.10 -13.65 -12.07
N PHE A 182 -5.93 -13.76 -10.77
CA PHE A 182 -4.65 -13.84 -10.08
C PHE A 182 -4.81 -14.68 -8.81
N THR A 183 -3.71 -15.16 -8.25
CA THR A 183 -3.69 -15.83 -6.95
C THR A 183 -3.53 -14.78 -5.85
N GLY A 184 -4.52 -14.63 -4.99
CA GLY A 184 -4.46 -13.71 -3.86
C GLY A 184 -5.85 -13.33 -3.35
N THR A 185 -5.98 -12.12 -2.82
CA THR A 185 -7.24 -11.61 -2.28
C THR A 185 -7.69 -10.36 -3.02
N THR A 186 -8.97 -10.29 -3.38
CA THR A 186 -9.61 -9.05 -3.84
C THR A 186 -10.49 -8.47 -2.73
N VAL A 187 -10.28 -7.21 -2.36
CA VAL A 187 -11.16 -6.43 -1.49
C VAL A 187 -11.96 -5.47 -2.35
N ALA A 188 -13.26 -5.71 -2.49
CA ALA A 188 -14.19 -4.86 -3.22
C ALA A 188 -15.63 -5.21 -2.87
N ASP A 189 -16.48 -4.21 -2.74
CA ASP A 189 -17.93 -4.43 -2.62
C ASP A 189 -18.51 -5.01 -3.92
N ALA A 190 -19.65 -5.70 -3.83
CA ALA A 190 -20.33 -6.21 -5.01
C ALA A 190 -20.75 -5.05 -5.94
N PRO A 191 -20.67 -5.21 -7.27
CA PRO A 191 -21.19 -4.23 -8.21
C PRO A 191 -22.71 -4.11 -7.97
N GLY A 192 -23.16 -3.02 -7.33
CA GLY A 192 -24.59 -2.82 -7.07
C GLY A 192 -25.00 -1.95 -5.87
N ARG A 193 -24.10 -1.47 -5.01
CA ARG A 193 -24.48 -0.44 -4.01
C ARG A 193 -23.96 0.93 -4.42
N PRO A 194 -24.84 1.92 -4.72
CA PRO A 194 -24.40 3.28 -4.94
C PRO A 194 -23.73 3.77 -3.65
N ILE A 195 -22.49 4.23 -3.78
CA ILE A 195 -21.82 4.98 -2.73
C ILE A 195 -22.65 6.23 -2.50
N VAL A 196 -23.30 6.33 -1.33
CA VAL A 196 -23.95 7.57 -0.89
C VAL A 196 -22.84 8.60 -0.73
N ARG A 197 -22.65 9.44 -1.75
CA ARG A 197 -21.73 10.57 -1.69
C ARG A 197 -22.30 11.56 -0.68
N ARG A 198 -21.74 11.61 0.52
CA ARG A 198 -21.91 12.78 1.39
C ARG A 198 -21.09 13.93 0.79
N PRO A 199 -21.68 15.11 0.55
CA PRO A 199 -20.91 16.28 0.14
C PRO A 199 -19.93 16.67 1.26
N LEU A 200 -18.80 17.25 0.84
CA LEU A 200 -17.82 17.92 1.69
C LEU A 200 -18.46 19.06 2.49
#